data_AF-A0A3S8RP37-F1
#
_entry.id   AF-A0A3S8RP37-F1
#
_cell.length_a   1.000
_cell.length_b   1.000
_cell.length_c   1.000
_cell.angle_alpha   90.00
_cell.angle_beta   90.00
_cell.angle_gamma   90.00
#
_symmetry.space_group_name_H-M   'P 1'
#
loop_
_entity.id
_entity.type
_entity.pdbx_description
1 polymer ?
#
loop_
_entity_poly.entity_id
_entity_poly.type
_entity_poly.pdbx_seq_one_letter_code
_entity_poly.pdbx_strand_id
1 'polypeptide(L)'
;MTKRIKTTKKEIADYWADRIDTMNLTVSSSQASTHCWRCGVKKRLDRCHILADALGGADTPSNFVLLCKHCHTDNPNVSDSEIIWDWLSAYAVSSDQVYWFEQGLREYAYIYHESINREVIDTKLFQETFLKQMEHVSHHFGQPRNNPATIAGALRLTLNEINKDR
;
A
#
# COMPACT_ATOMS: atom_id res chain seq x y z
N MET A 1 28.27 3.76 -12.57
CA MET A 1 28.12 4.50 -11.30
C MET A 1 26.74 5.12 -11.29
N THR A 2 25.94 4.88 -10.26
CA THR A 2 24.64 5.55 -10.09
C THR A 2 24.87 7.04 -9.81
N LYS A 3 24.24 7.92 -10.60
CA LYS A 3 24.31 9.37 -10.35
C LYS A 3 23.66 9.68 -9.01
N ARG A 4 24.29 10.57 -8.24
CA ARG A 4 23.72 11.04 -6.97
C ARG A 4 22.52 11.94 -7.27
N ILE A 5 21.33 11.53 -6.82
CA ILE A 5 20.10 12.34 -6.88
C ILE A 5 20.30 13.62 -6.04
N LYS A 6 20.12 14.77 -6.67
CA LYS A 6 20.20 16.11 -6.09
C LYS A 6 18.85 16.55 -5.54
N THR A 7 17.76 16.23 -6.25
CA THR A 7 16.40 16.59 -5.85
C THR A 7 16.09 16.08 -4.44
N THR A 8 15.59 16.96 -3.59
CA THR A 8 15.22 16.66 -2.20
C THR A 8 13.78 16.18 -2.10
N LYS A 9 13.45 15.46 -1.01
CA LYS A 9 12.07 15.01 -0.76
C LYS A 9 11.11 16.18 -0.56
N LYS A 10 11.61 17.30 0.00
CA LYS A 10 10.83 18.51 0.19
C LYS A 10 10.46 19.12 -1.16
N GLU A 11 11.41 19.29 -2.06
CA GLU A 11 11.12 19.81 -3.41
C GLU A 11 10.10 18.95 -4.17
N ILE A 12 10.17 17.62 -4.03
CA ILE A 12 9.19 16.70 -4.62
C ILE A 12 7.81 16.92 -4.01
N ALA A 13 7.70 16.90 -2.68
CA ALA A 13 6.42 17.10 -2.00
C ALA A 13 5.82 18.48 -2.31
N ASP A 14 6.64 19.53 -2.33
CA ASP A 14 6.21 20.89 -2.65
C ASP A 14 5.73 21.00 -4.10
N TYR A 15 6.43 20.38 -5.07
CA TYR A 15 6.04 20.41 -6.49
C TYR A 15 4.66 19.76 -6.73
N TRP A 16 4.37 18.68 -6.02
CA TRP A 16 3.13 17.92 -6.17
C TRP A 16 2.01 18.37 -5.22
N ALA A 17 2.26 19.30 -4.30
CA ALA A 17 1.35 19.65 -3.21
C ALA A 17 -0.07 19.99 -3.70
N ASP A 18 -0.18 20.84 -4.74
CA ASP A 18 -1.47 21.27 -5.29
C ASP A 18 -2.24 20.17 -6.04
N ARG A 19 -1.54 19.09 -6.42
CA ARG A 19 -2.11 18.00 -7.22
C ARG A 19 -2.47 16.80 -6.36
N ILE A 20 -1.70 16.49 -5.33
CA ILE A 20 -1.87 15.29 -4.50
C ILE A 20 -3.30 15.18 -3.96
N ASP A 21 -3.87 16.28 -3.46
CA ASP A 21 -5.22 16.25 -2.88
C ASP A 21 -6.33 16.08 -3.93
N THR A 22 -6.03 16.34 -5.21
CA THR A 22 -6.95 16.11 -6.34
C THR A 22 -6.72 14.77 -7.03
N MET A 23 -5.60 14.10 -6.73
CA MET A 23 -5.28 12.79 -7.26
C MET A 23 -5.86 11.71 -6.35
N ASN A 24 -6.22 10.57 -6.93
CA ASN A 24 -6.67 9.43 -6.14
C ASN A 24 -5.47 8.72 -5.50
N LEU A 25 -4.92 9.29 -4.42
CA LEU A 25 -3.76 8.76 -3.70
C LEU A 25 -4.11 8.47 -2.24
N THR A 26 -3.35 7.58 -1.60
CA THR A 26 -3.51 7.26 -0.17
C THR A 26 -3.06 8.41 0.76
N VAL A 27 -2.27 9.35 0.25
CA VAL A 27 -1.69 10.45 1.03
C VAL A 27 -2.29 11.79 0.62
N SER A 28 -2.42 12.70 1.59
CA SER A 28 -2.70 14.11 1.33
C SER A 28 -1.41 14.93 1.12
N SER A 29 -1.54 16.15 0.61
CA SER A 29 -0.46 17.13 0.46
C SER A 29 0.31 17.33 1.78
N SER A 30 -0.40 17.42 2.90
CA SER A 30 0.18 17.55 4.24
C SER A 30 1.06 16.36 4.66
N GLN A 31 0.80 15.19 4.08
CA GLN A 31 1.47 13.93 4.37
C GLN A 31 2.57 13.59 3.37
N ALA A 32 2.62 14.27 2.22
CA ALA A 32 3.44 13.93 1.07
C ALA A 32 4.94 13.74 1.40
N SER A 33 5.49 14.52 2.32
CA SER A 33 6.91 14.42 2.70
C SER A 33 7.23 13.38 3.78
N THR A 34 6.21 12.80 4.41
CA THR A 34 6.35 11.96 5.62
C THR A 34 5.74 10.57 5.50
N HIS A 35 4.75 10.39 4.61
CA HIS A 35 4.04 9.14 4.40
C HIS A 35 4.31 8.60 2.98
N CYS A 36 4.35 7.28 2.86
CA CYS A 36 4.54 6.61 1.57
C CYS A 36 3.33 6.86 0.66
N TRP A 37 3.54 7.31 -0.58
CA TRP A 37 2.44 7.71 -1.46
C TRP A 37 1.54 6.54 -1.88
N ARG A 38 2.07 5.30 -1.85
CA ARG A 38 1.27 4.08 -2.05
C ARG A 38 0.54 3.63 -0.79
N CYS A 39 1.29 3.30 0.27
CA CYS A 39 0.72 2.62 1.44
C CYS A 39 0.28 3.54 2.59
N GLY A 40 0.46 4.85 2.46
CA GLY A 40 0.06 5.83 3.47
C GLY A 40 0.88 5.80 4.75
N VAL A 41 1.83 4.88 4.91
CA VAL A 41 2.54 4.68 6.18
C VAL A 41 3.59 5.77 6.41
N LYS A 42 3.60 6.37 7.61
CA LYS A 42 4.68 7.26 8.07
C LYS A 42 5.98 6.49 8.27
N LYS A 43 6.98 6.72 7.43
CA LYS A 43 8.31 6.08 7.53
C LYS A 43 9.37 6.78 6.69
N ARG A 44 10.60 6.27 6.71
CA ARG A 44 11.67 6.73 5.81
C ARG A 44 11.27 6.48 4.35
N LEU A 45 11.20 7.57 3.59
CA LEU A 45 10.89 7.55 2.16
C LEU A 45 12.18 7.56 1.33
N ASP A 46 12.12 6.91 0.17
CA ASP A 46 13.07 6.96 -0.91
C ASP A 46 12.52 7.85 -2.02
N ARG A 47 13.42 8.38 -2.86
CA ARG A 47 13.06 9.14 -4.06
C ARG A 47 12.99 8.15 -5.20
N CYS A 48 11.78 7.86 -5.66
CA CYS A 48 11.52 6.87 -6.68
C CYS A 48 11.25 7.58 -8.00
N HIS A 49 12.01 7.23 -9.04
CA HIS A 49 11.84 7.85 -10.35
C HIS A 49 10.52 7.40 -10.98
N ILE A 50 9.80 8.34 -11.61
CA ILE A 50 8.65 8.04 -12.46
C ILE A 50 9.17 7.42 -13.76
N LEU A 51 10.03 8.13 -14.48
CA LEU A 51 10.86 7.59 -15.56
C LEU A 51 12.27 7.34 -15.02
N ALA A 52 12.76 6.11 -15.10
CA ALA A 52 14.08 5.75 -14.60
C ALA A 52 15.23 6.50 -15.33
N ASP A 53 16.33 6.80 -14.63
CA ASP A 53 17.54 7.43 -15.22
C ASP A 53 18.09 6.63 -16.41
N ALA A 54 18.02 5.29 -16.34
CA ALA A 54 18.41 4.39 -17.44
C ALA A 54 17.56 4.55 -18.70
N LEU A 55 16.36 5.14 -18.58
CA LEU A 55 15.43 5.46 -19.67
C LEU A 55 15.42 6.96 -19.98
N GLY A 56 16.40 7.73 -19.49
CA GLY A 56 16.48 9.18 -19.71
C GLY A 56 15.68 10.03 -18.74
N GLY A 57 15.23 9.45 -17.63
CA GLY A 57 14.56 10.17 -16.55
C GLY A 57 15.40 11.30 -15.97
N ALA A 58 14.82 12.50 -15.88
CA ALA A 58 15.50 13.67 -15.33
C ALA A 58 15.51 13.64 -13.78
N ASP A 59 16.55 14.24 -13.19
CA ASP A 59 16.62 14.53 -11.75
C ASP A 59 15.90 15.86 -11.47
N THR A 60 14.56 15.84 -11.58
CA THR A 60 13.68 16.98 -11.31
C THR A 60 12.52 16.57 -10.41
N PRO A 61 11.94 17.49 -9.60
CA PRO A 61 10.80 17.17 -8.72
C PRO A 61 9.62 16.49 -9.43
N SER A 62 9.36 16.88 -10.68
CA SER A 62 8.31 16.34 -11.54
C SER A 62 8.51 14.89 -11.98
N ASN A 63 9.70 14.31 -11.80
CA ASN A 63 10.02 12.95 -12.21
C ASN A 63 10.20 12.01 -10.99
N PHE A 64 9.73 12.42 -9.82
CA PHE A 64 9.81 11.58 -8.63
C PHE A 64 8.48 11.48 -7.89
N VAL A 65 8.28 10.31 -7.26
CA VAL A 65 7.32 10.07 -6.19
C VAL A 65 8.07 9.63 -4.93
N LEU A 66 7.42 9.74 -3.76
CA LEU A 66 8.03 9.35 -2.48
C LEU A 66 7.42 8.05 -1.95
N LEU A 67 8.23 6.99 -1.98
CA LEU A 67 7.83 5.65 -1.57
C LEU A 67 8.70 5.16 -0.43
N CYS A 68 8.16 4.30 0.43
CA CYS A 68 9.02 3.55 1.33
C CYS A 68 9.82 2.47 0.60
N LYS A 69 10.90 1.98 1.22
CA LYS A 69 11.73 0.90 0.66
C LYS A 69 10.94 -0.30 0.12
N HIS A 70 9.88 -0.72 0.82
CA HIS A 70 9.07 -1.87 0.38
C HIS A 70 8.27 -1.56 -0.89
N CYS A 71 7.49 -0.47 -0.89
CA CYS A 71 6.73 -0.07 -2.08
C CYS A 71 7.64 0.37 -3.23
N HIS A 72 8.84 0.88 -2.94
CA HIS A 72 9.82 1.25 -3.96
C HIS A 72 10.29 0.02 -4.75
N THR A 73 10.46 -1.14 -4.11
CA THR A 73 10.79 -2.38 -4.81
C THR A 73 9.72 -2.77 -5.83
N ASP A 74 8.44 -2.52 -5.52
CA ASP A 74 7.30 -2.86 -6.38
C ASP A 74 7.02 -1.81 -7.47
N ASN A 75 7.75 -0.69 -7.47
CA ASN A 75 7.48 0.42 -8.39
C ASN A 75 7.64 -0.01 -9.86
N PRO A 76 6.66 0.30 -10.74
CA PRO A 76 6.79 0.04 -12.17
C PRO A 76 8.02 0.71 -12.78
N ASN A 77 8.83 -0.05 -13.52
CA ASN A 77 10.02 0.44 -14.22
C ASN A 77 9.83 0.34 -15.74
N VAL A 78 8.86 1.09 -16.25
CA VAL A 78 8.50 1.14 -17.68
C VAL A 78 8.71 2.54 -18.24
N SER A 79 8.74 2.69 -19.56
CA SER A 79 8.98 3.98 -20.23
C SER A 79 7.77 4.92 -20.21
N ASP A 80 6.58 4.38 -19.99
CA ASP A 80 5.34 5.16 -19.89
C ASP A 80 5.15 5.66 -18.46
N SER A 81 5.23 6.98 -18.27
CA SER A 81 5.11 7.62 -16.96
C SER A 81 3.71 7.52 -16.37
N GLU A 82 2.67 7.28 -17.17
CA GLU A 82 1.29 7.23 -16.66
C GLU A 82 1.04 5.97 -15.81
N ILE A 83 1.78 4.89 -16.08
CA ILE A 83 1.62 3.61 -15.40
C ILE A 83 1.92 3.70 -13.89
N ILE A 84 2.80 4.62 -13.46
CA ILE A 84 3.03 4.81 -12.02
C ILE A 84 1.79 5.37 -11.33
N TRP A 85 1.03 6.24 -12.02
CA TRP A 85 -0.15 6.89 -11.47
C TRP A 85 -1.34 5.94 -11.46
N ASP A 86 -1.49 5.13 -12.50
CA ASP A 86 -2.44 4.01 -12.51
C ASP A 86 -2.16 3.07 -11.33
N TRP A 87 -0.90 2.71 -11.14
CA TRP A 87 -0.48 1.85 -10.05
C TRP A 87 -0.70 2.48 -8.68
N LEU A 88 -0.37 3.75 -8.46
CA LEU A 88 -0.65 4.41 -7.18
C LEU A 88 -2.16 4.51 -6.92
N SER A 89 -2.94 4.87 -7.95
CA SER A 89 -4.39 5.04 -7.86
C SER A 89 -5.12 3.73 -7.58
N ALA A 90 -4.68 2.62 -8.18
CA ALA A 90 -5.26 1.30 -7.95
C ALA A 90 -5.06 0.78 -6.51
N TYR A 91 -4.15 1.39 -5.75
CA TYR A 91 -3.86 1.05 -4.36
C TYR A 91 -4.30 2.14 -3.38
N ALA A 92 -4.95 3.19 -3.86
CA ALA A 92 -5.45 4.27 -3.03
C ALA A 92 -6.49 3.76 -2.03
N VAL A 93 -6.32 4.16 -0.77
CA VAL A 93 -7.24 3.86 0.33
C VAL A 93 -7.41 5.09 1.21
N SER A 94 -8.49 5.13 1.99
CA SER A 94 -8.81 6.27 2.86
C SER A 94 -7.84 6.46 4.03
N SER A 95 -7.10 5.41 4.43
CA SER A 95 -6.05 5.51 5.45
C SER A 95 -5.05 4.36 5.39
N ASP A 96 -3.88 4.56 6.01
CA ASP A 96 -2.82 3.56 6.09
C ASP A 96 -3.16 2.37 7.00
N GLN A 97 -4.16 2.52 7.88
CA GLN A 97 -4.72 1.43 8.69
C GLN A 97 -5.52 0.45 7.81
N VAL A 98 -6.20 0.98 6.79
CA VAL A 98 -7.03 0.21 5.87
C VAL A 98 -6.18 -0.45 4.78
N TYR A 99 -5.06 0.16 4.39
CA TYR A 99 -4.22 -0.33 3.29
C TYR A 99 -3.88 -1.83 3.39
N TRP A 100 -3.33 -2.27 4.51
CA TRP A 100 -2.87 -3.66 4.66
C TRP A 100 -4.01 -4.66 4.78
N PHE A 101 -5.15 -4.21 5.32
CA PHE A 101 -6.36 -5.02 5.34
C PHE A 101 -6.88 -5.23 3.91
N GLU A 102 -6.98 -4.16 3.10
CA GLU A 102 -7.34 -4.24 1.68
C GLU A 102 -6.38 -5.13 0.87
N GLN A 103 -5.07 -5.05 1.15
CA GLN A 103 -4.12 -5.99 0.54
C GLN A 103 -4.38 -7.43 0.99
N GLY A 104 -4.73 -7.66 2.25
CA GLY A 104 -5.12 -8.96 2.75
C GLY A 104 -6.40 -9.51 2.12
N LEU A 105 -7.38 -8.65 1.81
CA LEU A 105 -8.59 -9.03 1.07
C LEU A 105 -8.26 -9.48 -0.35
N ARG A 106 -7.36 -8.77 -1.05
CA ARG A 106 -6.87 -9.14 -2.38
C ARG A 106 -6.12 -10.47 -2.34
N GLU A 107 -5.24 -10.63 -1.36
CA GLU A 107 -4.48 -11.86 -1.15
C GLU A 107 -5.39 -13.05 -0.83
N TYR A 108 -6.42 -12.84 -0.01
CA TYR A 108 -7.45 -13.84 0.27
C TYR A 108 -8.14 -14.29 -1.02
N ALA A 109 -8.62 -13.34 -1.83
CA ALA A 109 -9.28 -13.65 -3.10
C ALA A 109 -8.37 -14.40 -4.08
N TYR A 110 -7.07 -14.07 -4.07
CA TYR A 110 -6.09 -14.77 -4.88
C TYR A 110 -5.86 -16.21 -4.42
N ILE A 111 -5.62 -16.43 -3.12
CA ILE A 111 -5.32 -17.75 -2.54
C ILE A 111 -6.53 -18.69 -2.61
N TYR A 112 -7.73 -18.18 -2.32
CA TYR A 112 -8.94 -19.01 -2.16
C TYR A 112 -9.88 -18.96 -3.37
N HIS A 113 -9.54 -18.19 -4.40
CA HIS A 113 -10.36 -18.02 -5.61
C HIS A 113 -11.80 -17.54 -5.34
N GLU A 114 -12.03 -16.90 -4.20
CA GLU A 114 -13.32 -16.34 -3.79
C GLU A 114 -13.13 -15.11 -2.89
N SER A 115 -14.07 -14.16 -2.95
CA SER A 115 -14.01 -12.95 -2.15
C SER A 115 -14.72 -13.09 -0.80
N ILE A 116 -14.14 -12.50 0.25
CA ILE A 116 -14.65 -12.66 1.63
C ILE A 116 -16.12 -12.25 1.76
N ASN A 117 -16.55 -11.22 1.05
CA ASN A 117 -17.90 -10.68 1.07
C ASN A 117 -18.96 -11.63 0.47
N ARG A 118 -18.55 -12.68 -0.25
CA ARG A 118 -19.45 -13.73 -0.73
C ARG A 118 -19.58 -14.89 0.25
N GLU A 119 -18.58 -15.09 1.11
CA GLU A 119 -18.58 -16.15 2.12
C GLU A 119 -19.17 -15.69 3.46
N VAL A 120 -19.10 -14.39 3.76
CA VAL A 120 -19.65 -13.81 5.00
C VAL A 120 -21.16 -13.65 4.88
N ILE A 121 -21.89 -14.40 5.74
CA ILE A 121 -23.35 -14.32 5.85
C ILE A 121 -23.78 -13.38 6.98
N ASP A 122 -23.13 -13.50 8.14
CA ASP A 122 -23.34 -12.62 9.30
C ASP A 122 -22.12 -11.75 9.51
N THR A 123 -22.21 -10.49 9.05
CA THR A 123 -21.13 -9.51 9.17
C THR A 123 -20.75 -9.20 10.62
N LYS A 124 -21.73 -9.20 11.53
CA LYS A 124 -21.48 -8.87 12.93
C LYS A 124 -20.70 -10.00 13.60
N LEU A 125 -21.16 -11.23 13.44
CA LEU A 125 -20.46 -12.42 13.93
C LEU A 125 -19.06 -12.52 13.31
N PHE A 126 -18.93 -12.24 12.01
CA PHE A 126 -17.64 -12.21 11.33
C PHE A 126 -16.68 -11.20 11.95
N GLN A 127 -17.13 -9.96 12.18
CA GLN A 127 -16.29 -8.92 12.77
C GLN A 127 -15.85 -9.28 14.19
N GLU A 128 -16.77 -9.75 15.04
CA GLU A 128 -16.46 -10.16 16.41
C GLU A 128 -15.46 -11.33 16.45
N THR A 129 -15.66 -12.33 15.61
CA THR A 129 -14.75 -13.49 15.51
C THR A 129 -13.40 -13.09 14.91
N PHE A 130 -13.38 -12.21 13.90
CA PHE A 130 -12.12 -11.72 13.31
C PHE A 130 -11.29 -10.94 14.32
N LEU A 131 -11.90 -10.06 15.12
CA LEU A 131 -11.18 -9.35 16.18
C LEU A 131 -10.55 -10.32 17.19
N LYS A 132 -11.24 -11.39 17.58
CA LYS A 132 -10.68 -12.45 18.43
C LYS A 132 -9.52 -13.18 17.75
N GLN A 133 -9.63 -13.51 16.46
CA GLN A 133 -8.52 -14.13 15.72
C GLN A 133 -7.29 -13.22 15.71
N MET A 134 -7.48 -11.91 15.53
CA MET A 134 -6.39 -10.94 15.49
C MET A 134 -5.62 -10.81 16.82
N GLU A 135 -6.21 -11.17 17.97
CA GLU A 135 -5.50 -11.23 19.26
C GLU A 135 -4.39 -12.29 19.27
N HIS A 136 -4.48 -13.29 18.39
CA HIS A 136 -3.52 -14.40 18.29
C HIS A 136 -2.60 -14.29 17.05
N VAL A 137 -2.72 -13.22 16.28
CA VAL A 137 -1.95 -13.00 15.05
C VAL A 137 -0.73 -12.13 15.33
N SER A 138 0.45 -12.59 14.93
CA SER A 138 1.70 -11.84 15.05
C SER A 138 2.16 -11.25 13.72
N HIS A 139 3.18 -10.39 13.76
CA HIS A 139 3.85 -9.84 12.59
C HIS A 139 5.30 -10.34 12.51
N HIS A 140 5.87 -10.33 11.31
CA HIS A 140 7.27 -10.71 11.14
C HIS A 140 8.22 -9.73 11.84
N PHE A 141 9.32 -10.27 12.36
CA PHE A 141 10.38 -9.47 12.98
C PHE A 141 10.84 -8.34 12.03
N GLY A 142 10.85 -7.11 12.54
CA GLY A 142 11.23 -5.92 11.77
C GLY A 142 10.13 -5.34 10.87
N GLN A 143 8.92 -5.91 10.87
CA GLN A 143 7.76 -5.36 10.18
C GLN A 143 6.72 -4.91 11.22
N PRO A 144 6.39 -3.61 11.34
CA PRO A 144 5.49 -3.13 12.39
C PRO A 144 4.01 -3.49 12.16
N ARG A 145 3.69 -4.36 11.18
CA ARG A 145 2.33 -4.62 10.67
C ARG A 145 2.23 -6.04 10.13
N ASN A 146 1.02 -6.58 10.10
CA ASN A 146 0.74 -7.85 9.42
C ASN A 146 0.83 -7.66 7.91
N ASN A 147 1.48 -8.60 7.22
CA ASN A 147 1.55 -8.59 5.77
C ASN A 147 0.22 -9.11 5.17
N PRO A 148 0.02 -8.99 3.85
CA PRO A 148 -1.21 -9.44 3.19
C PRO A 148 -1.54 -10.91 3.46
N ALA A 149 -0.55 -11.80 3.40
CA ALA A 149 -0.74 -13.25 3.63
C ALA A 149 -1.18 -13.55 5.07
N THR A 150 -0.65 -12.83 6.06
CA THR A 150 -1.07 -12.94 7.46
C THR A 150 -2.53 -12.52 7.63
N ILE A 151 -2.95 -11.41 7.02
CA ILE A 151 -4.36 -10.98 7.07
C ILE A 151 -5.26 -12.00 6.36
N ALA A 152 -4.88 -12.48 5.18
CA ALA A 152 -5.63 -13.51 4.45
C ALA A 152 -5.79 -14.80 5.27
N GLY A 153 -4.74 -15.22 5.98
CA GLY A 153 -4.79 -16.34 6.92
C GLY A 153 -5.77 -16.10 8.06
N ALA A 154 -5.74 -14.91 8.68
CA ALA A 154 -6.67 -14.54 9.74
C ALA A 154 -8.13 -14.56 9.25
N LEU A 155 -8.41 -14.02 8.05
CA LEU A 155 -9.74 -14.09 7.43
C LEU A 155 -10.23 -15.54 7.25
N ARG A 156 -9.35 -16.44 6.82
CA ARG A 156 -9.70 -17.86 6.66
C ARG A 156 -9.96 -18.55 7.98
N LEU A 157 -9.15 -18.28 9.01
CA LEU A 157 -9.37 -18.81 10.36
C LEU A 157 -10.74 -18.36 10.91
N THR A 158 -11.11 -17.11 10.70
CA THR A 158 -12.43 -16.58 11.08
C THR A 158 -13.57 -17.34 10.42
N LEU A 159 -13.52 -17.55 9.10
CA LEU A 159 -14.57 -18.30 8.39
C LEU A 159 -14.65 -19.75 8.83
N ASN A 160 -13.50 -20.40 9.02
CA ASN A 160 -13.46 -21.78 9.51
C ASN A 160 -14.10 -21.87 10.89
N GLU A 161 -13.83 -20.93 11.79
CA GLU A 161 -14.44 -20.89 13.12
C GLU A 161 -15.95 -20.75 13.05
N ILE A 162 -16.46 -19.80 12.26
CA ILE A 162 -17.91 -19.56 12.12
C ILE A 162 -18.63 -20.77 11.50
N ASN A 163 -17.97 -21.46 10.58
CA ASN A 163 -18.54 -22.62 9.91
C ASN A 163 -18.37 -23.93 10.70
N LYS A 164 -17.62 -23.97 11.80
CA LYS A 164 -17.57 -25.17 12.68
C LYS A 164 -18.91 -25.45 13.35
N ASP A 165 -19.68 -24.40 13.62
CA ASP A 165 -20.96 -24.47 14.33
C ASP A 165 -22.17 -24.61 13.39
N ARG A 166 -21.95 -24.88 12.09
CA ARG A 166 -22.99 -25.04 11.06
C ARG A 166 -22.99 -26.44 10.47
#